data_AF-A0A4D4LIM9-F1
#
_entry.id   AF-A0A4D4LIM9-F1
#
_cell.length_a   1.000
_cell.length_b   1.000
_cell.length_c   1.000
_cell.angle_alpha   90.00
_cell.angle_beta   90.00
_cell.angle_gamma   90.00
#
_symmetry.space_group_name_H-M   'P 1'
#
loop_
_entity.id
_entity.type
_entity.pdbx_description
1 polymer ?
#
loop_
_entity_poly.entity_id
_entity_poly.type
_entity_poly.pdbx_seq_one_letter_code
_entity_poly.pdbx_strand_id
1 'polypeptide(L)'
;MAYQAGGQRPAPRPVPASVEAQAYLQDYAALLESVSFPSVVFDHRWDVVLSNAAFETLFGGVGPHPTAMPGDNFLRFVLFHPDAATILGEHESSWCLPMLAHFAAAVERHGQDRGLLSIRRDIAQDPIMEAAYRHGLPHWIRAVGANAVEHDGAVRPLLHPDPRWGTDCRVVGETPRTLQDMGYTRMTLVLREARRPADGPRRPRRAGRTSNHLSVVPSPER
;
A
#
# COMPACT_ATOMS: atom_id res chain seq x y z
N MET A 1 31.78 1.17 -30.89
CA MET A 1 32.05 0.30 -29.73
C MET A 1 30.73 -0.31 -29.28
N ALA A 2 30.63 -1.63 -29.29
CA ALA A 2 29.40 -2.39 -29.09
C ALA A 2 29.18 -2.67 -27.60
N TYR A 3 27.97 -2.42 -27.08
CA TYR A 3 27.53 -2.93 -25.79
C TYR A 3 26.75 -4.22 -26.03
N GLN A 4 27.35 -5.34 -25.64
CA GLN A 4 26.78 -6.67 -25.73
C GLN A 4 25.68 -6.88 -24.69
N ALA A 5 24.68 -7.64 -25.11
CA ALA A 5 23.57 -8.14 -24.34
C ALA A 5 24.01 -8.93 -23.10
N GLY A 6 23.40 -8.63 -21.96
CA GLY A 6 23.41 -9.43 -20.75
C GLY A 6 21.97 -9.61 -20.27
N GLY A 7 21.21 -10.47 -20.95
CA GLY A 7 19.90 -10.91 -20.46
C GLY A 7 20.06 -11.59 -19.10
N GLN A 8 19.68 -10.90 -18.03
CA GLN A 8 19.64 -11.49 -16.71
C GLN A 8 18.50 -12.51 -16.65
N ARG A 9 18.84 -13.72 -16.21
CA ARG A 9 17.92 -14.83 -15.97
C ARG A 9 16.76 -14.39 -15.08
N PRO A 10 15.53 -14.90 -15.30
CA PRO A 10 14.43 -14.68 -14.37
C PRO A 10 14.85 -15.15 -12.97
N ALA A 11 14.59 -14.32 -11.96
CA ALA A 11 14.69 -14.72 -10.57
C ALA A 11 13.81 -15.97 -10.33
N PRO A 12 14.21 -16.90 -9.45
CA PRO A 12 13.38 -18.05 -9.12
C PRO A 12 12.03 -17.54 -8.59
N ARG A 13 10.96 -17.86 -9.32
CA ARG A 13 9.58 -17.59 -8.92
C ARG A 13 9.36 -18.15 -7.50
N PRO A 14 8.62 -17.46 -6.62
CA PRO A 14 8.19 -18.06 -5.36
C PRO A 14 7.49 -19.38 -5.68
N VAL A 15 7.67 -20.36 -4.80
CA VAL A 15 7.07 -21.71 -4.83
C VAL A 15 5.74 -21.67 -5.57
N PRO A 16 5.49 -22.50 -6.61
CA PRO A 16 4.18 -22.50 -7.23
C PRO A 16 3.19 -22.79 -6.11
N ALA A 17 2.36 -21.78 -5.82
CA ALA A 17 1.19 -21.93 -4.99
C ALA A 17 0.53 -23.24 -5.42
N SER A 18 0.22 -24.12 -4.46
CA SER A 18 -0.43 -25.38 -4.81
C SER A 18 -1.65 -25.10 -5.68
N VAL A 19 -2.13 -26.08 -6.46
CA VAL A 19 -3.28 -25.87 -7.34
C VAL A 19 -4.46 -25.27 -6.56
N GLU A 20 -4.62 -25.68 -5.30
CA GLU A 20 -5.61 -25.15 -4.36
C GLU A 20 -5.34 -23.68 -3.99
N ALA A 21 -4.09 -23.31 -3.72
CA ALA A 21 -3.73 -21.93 -3.44
C ALA A 21 -3.93 -21.01 -4.65
N GLN A 22 -3.64 -21.49 -5.86
CA GLN A 22 -3.92 -20.74 -7.09
C GLN A 22 -5.42 -20.56 -7.33
N ALA A 23 -6.22 -21.61 -7.13
CA ALA A 23 -7.67 -21.53 -7.22
C ALA A 23 -8.24 -20.53 -6.19
N TYR A 24 -7.75 -20.58 -4.95
CA TYR A 24 -8.13 -19.63 -3.92
C TYR A 24 -7.79 -18.18 -4.30
N LEU A 25 -6.59 -17.93 -4.86
CA LEU A 25 -6.20 -16.60 -5.31
C LEU A 25 -7.08 -16.10 -6.47
N GLN A 26 -7.52 -16.98 -7.37
CA GLN A 26 -8.45 -16.60 -8.45
C GLN A 26 -9.81 -16.19 -7.88
N ASP A 27 -10.38 -16.98 -6.96
CA ASP A 27 -11.63 -16.63 -6.29
C ASP A 27 -11.49 -15.34 -5.47
N TYR A 28 -10.35 -15.17 -4.80
CA TYR A 28 -10.06 -13.98 -4.02
C TYR A 28 -9.89 -12.74 -4.90
N ALA A 29 -9.33 -12.87 -6.11
CA ALA A 29 -9.25 -11.77 -7.06
C ALA A 29 -10.65 -11.26 -7.45
N ALA A 30 -11.61 -12.16 -7.69
CA ALA A 30 -13.00 -11.77 -7.96
C ALA A 30 -13.63 -11.03 -6.77
N LEU A 31 -13.34 -11.45 -5.53
CA LEU A 31 -13.77 -10.74 -4.33
C LEU A 31 -13.10 -9.37 -4.21
N LEU A 32 -11.78 -9.29 -4.42
CA LEU A 32 -11.01 -8.05 -4.35
C LEU A 32 -11.52 -7.01 -5.37
N GLU A 33 -11.92 -7.45 -6.55
CA GLU A 33 -12.48 -6.60 -7.61
C GLU A 33 -13.85 -6.00 -7.24
N SER A 34 -14.61 -6.65 -6.36
CA SER A 34 -15.88 -6.10 -5.85
C SER A 34 -15.71 -4.89 -4.90
N VAL A 35 -14.48 -4.66 -4.41
CA VAL A 35 -14.17 -3.58 -3.47
C VAL A 35 -13.98 -2.27 -4.23
N SER A 36 -14.79 -1.26 -3.93
CA SER A 36 -14.77 0.03 -4.64
C SER A 36 -13.56 0.93 -4.34
N PHE A 37 -12.71 0.53 -3.39
CA PHE A 37 -11.53 1.28 -2.98
C PHE A 37 -10.24 0.62 -3.49
N PRO A 38 -9.19 1.41 -3.79
CA PRO A 38 -7.88 0.88 -4.16
C PRO A 38 -7.42 -0.19 -3.18
N SER A 39 -7.25 -1.41 -3.68
CA SER A 39 -6.90 -2.57 -2.85
C SER A 39 -5.82 -3.39 -3.53
N VAL A 40 -4.86 -3.83 -2.72
CA VAL A 40 -3.70 -4.61 -3.17
C VAL A 40 -3.38 -5.71 -2.16
N VAL A 41 -2.91 -6.83 -2.67
CA VAL A 41 -2.37 -7.97 -1.92
C VAL A 41 -0.91 -8.12 -2.31
N PHE A 42 -0.04 -8.23 -1.33
CA PHE A 42 1.40 -8.39 -1.54
C PHE A 42 2.00 -9.38 -0.55
N ASP A 43 3.17 -9.93 -0.86
CA ASP A 43 3.91 -10.83 0.02
C ASP A 43 4.73 -10.10 1.09
N HIS A 44 5.51 -10.82 1.89
CA HIS A 44 6.36 -10.24 2.94
C HIS A 44 7.50 -9.35 2.40
N ARG A 45 7.71 -9.30 1.08
CA ARG A 45 8.67 -8.42 0.38
C ARG A 45 7.96 -7.26 -0.32
N TRP A 46 6.66 -7.13 -0.13
CA TRP A 46 5.79 -6.21 -0.84
C TRP A 46 5.72 -6.45 -2.36
N ASP A 47 6.11 -7.64 -2.82
CA ASP A 47 5.87 -8.04 -4.22
C ASP A 47 4.35 -8.21 -4.39
N VAL A 48 3.76 -7.51 -5.34
CA VAL A 48 2.31 -7.47 -5.55
C VAL A 48 1.85 -8.78 -6.17
N VAL A 49 0.83 -9.39 -5.55
CA VAL A 49 0.22 -10.65 -5.97
C VAL A 49 -1.11 -10.41 -6.66
N LEU A 50 -1.93 -9.50 -6.14
CA LEU A 50 -3.22 -9.09 -6.70
C LEU A 50 -3.46 -7.60 -6.47
N SER A 51 -4.09 -6.94 -7.42
CA SER A 51 -4.64 -5.58 -7.30
C SER A 51 -6.01 -5.55 -7.95
N ASN A 52 -6.86 -4.59 -7.54
CA ASN A 52 -8.13 -4.34 -8.22
C ASN A 52 -8.06 -3.16 -9.19
N ALA A 53 -9.07 -3.00 -10.03
CA ALA A 53 -9.10 -1.89 -11.00
C ALA A 53 -9.05 -0.50 -10.34
N ALA A 54 -9.56 -0.35 -9.11
CA ALA A 54 -9.47 0.91 -8.37
C ALA A 54 -8.01 1.26 -8.01
N PHE A 55 -7.19 0.27 -7.67
CA PHE A 55 -5.76 0.44 -7.44
C PHE A 55 -5.03 0.81 -8.72
N GLU A 56 -5.30 0.09 -9.81
CA GLU A 56 -4.74 0.41 -11.13
C GLU A 56 -5.12 1.82 -11.59
N THR A 57 -6.36 2.26 -11.32
CA THR A 57 -6.81 3.62 -11.64
C THR A 57 -6.08 4.67 -10.81
N LEU A 58 -5.89 4.43 -9.51
CA LEU A 58 -5.18 5.35 -8.62
C LEU A 58 -3.75 5.59 -9.10
N PHE A 59 -3.06 4.54 -9.55
CA PHE A 59 -1.66 4.59 -9.97
C PHE A 59 -1.45 4.67 -11.48
N GLY A 60 -2.52 4.73 -12.29
CA GLY A 60 -2.44 4.66 -13.75
C GLY A 60 -1.71 5.84 -14.41
N GLY A 61 -1.50 6.94 -13.69
CA GLY A 61 -0.70 8.09 -14.14
C GLY A 61 0.80 7.98 -13.85
N VAL A 62 1.25 6.93 -13.15
CA VAL A 62 2.65 6.71 -12.79
C VAL A 62 3.46 6.32 -14.02
N GLY A 63 4.57 7.03 -14.27
CA GLY A 63 5.48 6.73 -15.37
C GLY A 63 6.17 5.37 -15.22
N PRO A 64 6.69 4.78 -16.31
CA PRO A 64 7.39 3.50 -16.23
C PRO A 64 8.69 3.61 -15.45
N HIS A 65 8.95 2.65 -14.55
CA HIS A 65 10.19 2.52 -13.80
C HIS A 65 10.64 1.04 -13.78
N PRO A 66 11.94 0.75 -13.92
CA PRO A 66 12.41 -0.62 -14.11
C PRO A 66 12.15 -1.58 -12.94
N THR A 67 12.02 -1.06 -11.72
CA THR A 67 11.96 -1.88 -10.49
C THR A 67 10.96 -1.39 -9.45
N ALA A 68 10.30 -0.26 -9.66
CA ALA A 68 9.53 0.44 -8.62
C ALA A 68 8.10 0.75 -9.06
N MET A 69 7.55 -0.07 -9.96
CA MET A 69 6.15 0.08 -10.32
C MET A 69 5.26 -0.31 -9.14
N PRO A 70 4.17 0.44 -8.87
CA PRO A 70 3.27 0.17 -7.75
C PRO A 70 2.56 -1.19 -7.86
N GLY A 71 2.36 -1.69 -9.08
CA GLY A 71 1.83 -3.02 -9.37
C GLY A 71 2.86 -4.16 -9.37
N ASP A 72 4.15 -3.85 -9.22
CA ASP A 72 5.22 -4.87 -9.14
C ASP A 72 5.69 -5.05 -7.69
N ASN A 73 6.11 -3.96 -7.04
CA ASN A 73 6.54 -3.98 -5.65
C ASN A 73 6.17 -2.66 -4.96
N PHE A 74 5.21 -2.72 -4.05
CA PHE A 74 4.64 -1.52 -3.43
C PHE A 74 5.65 -0.78 -2.54
N LEU A 75 6.51 -1.51 -1.81
CA LEU A 75 7.57 -0.90 -0.99
C LEU A 75 8.57 -0.13 -1.87
N ARG A 76 9.02 -0.75 -2.97
CA ARG A 76 9.93 -0.07 -3.91
C ARG A 76 9.30 1.16 -4.54
N PHE A 77 8.01 1.09 -4.88
CA PHE A 77 7.29 2.26 -5.36
C PHE A 77 7.36 3.41 -4.35
N VAL A 78 7.03 3.14 -3.08
CA VAL A 78 7.09 4.17 -2.04
C VAL A 78 8.51 4.70 -1.86
N LEU A 79 9.54 3.85 -1.86
CA LEU A 79 10.89 4.29 -1.53
C LEU A 79 11.66 4.93 -2.70
N PHE A 80 11.43 4.49 -3.93
CA PHE A 80 12.35 4.78 -5.05
C PHE A 80 11.68 5.38 -6.28
N HIS A 81 10.35 5.33 -6.41
CA HIS A 81 9.71 5.84 -7.61
C HIS A 81 9.64 7.38 -7.59
N PRO A 82 10.10 8.09 -8.64
CA PRO A 82 10.08 9.56 -8.67
C PRO A 82 8.66 10.14 -8.57
N ASP A 83 7.68 9.47 -9.17
CA ASP A 83 6.27 9.90 -9.12
C ASP A 83 5.55 9.53 -7.81
N ALA A 84 6.20 8.86 -6.84
CA ALA A 84 5.51 8.42 -5.62
C ALA A 84 4.82 9.58 -4.88
N ALA A 85 5.50 10.72 -4.78
CA ALA A 85 4.99 11.93 -4.12
C ALA A 85 3.84 12.62 -4.88
N THR A 86 3.55 12.23 -6.13
CA THR A 86 2.40 12.75 -6.89
C THR A 86 1.08 12.15 -6.42
N ILE A 87 1.13 10.96 -5.82
CA ILE A 87 -0.04 10.22 -5.30
C ILE A 87 0.01 10.12 -3.77
N LEU A 88 1.19 9.92 -3.19
CA LEU A 88 1.37 9.75 -1.75
C LEU A 88 1.74 11.10 -1.12
N GLY A 89 0.72 11.82 -0.64
CA GLY A 89 0.91 13.16 -0.05
C GLY A 89 1.75 13.11 1.22
N GLU A 90 2.49 14.20 1.50
CA GLU A 90 3.48 14.26 2.59
C GLU A 90 4.40 13.03 2.59
N HIS A 91 4.85 12.66 1.39
CA HIS A 91 5.49 11.38 1.07
C HIS A 91 6.52 10.91 2.11
N GLU A 92 7.46 11.78 2.50
CA GLU A 92 8.55 11.40 3.40
C GLU A 92 8.05 10.98 4.79
N SER A 93 7.27 11.85 5.45
CA SER A 93 6.83 11.65 6.84
C SER A 93 5.68 10.66 6.96
N SER A 94 4.78 10.67 5.98
CA SER A 94 3.49 10.00 6.06
C SER A 94 3.46 8.68 5.29
N TRP A 95 4.50 8.36 4.50
CA TRP A 95 4.61 7.10 3.77
C TRP A 95 6.00 6.47 3.87
N CYS A 96 7.06 7.19 3.47
CA CYS A 96 8.41 6.64 3.37
C CYS A 96 8.93 6.12 4.72
N LEU A 97 8.92 6.94 5.78
CA LEU A 97 9.39 6.52 7.11
C LEU A 97 8.60 5.34 7.71
N PRO A 98 7.24 5.34 7.69
CA PRO A 98 6.45 4.17 8.05
C PRO A 98 6.82 2.91 7.26
N MET A 99 6.98 3.01 5.93
CA MET A 99 7.38 1.86 5.11
C MET A 99 8.79 1.37 5.44
N LEU A 100 9.73 2.28 5.71
CA LEU A 100 11.08 1.93 6.19
C LEU A 100 11.03 1.22 7.56
N ALA A 101 10.11 1.63 8.45
CA ALA A 101 9.91 0.98 9.74
C ALA A 101 9.46 -0.48 9.57
N HIS A 102 8.46 -0.73 8.70
CA HIS A 102 8.03 -2.09 8.39
C HIS A 102 9.12 -2.90 7.69
N PHE A 103 9.86 -2.29 6.78
CA PHE A 103 10.99 -2.93 6.12
C PHE A 103 12.06 -3.36 7.14
N ALA A 104 12.43 -2.49 8.09
CA ALA A 104 13.39 -2.81 9.14
C ALA A 104 12.92 -4.03 9.98
N ALA A 105 11.65 -4.03 10.39
CA ALA A 105 11.06 -5.16 11.13
C ALA A 105 11.05 -6.45 10.30
N ALA A 106 10.76 -6.37 9.00
CA ALA A 106 10.79 -7.52 8.10
C ALA A 106 12.21 -8.08 7.92
N VAL A 107 13.22 -7.21 7.79
CA VAL A 107 14.64 -7.62 7.72
C VAL A 107 15.09 -8.29 9.01
N GLU A 108 14.69 -7.77 10.17
CA GLU A 108 14.99 -8.39 11.47
C GLU A 108 14.37 -9.80 11.57
N ARG A 109 13.12 -9.96 11.13
CA ARG A 109 12.41 -11.25 11.15
C ARG A 109 12.93 -12.24 10.11
N HIS A 110 13.36 -11.76 8.95
CA HIS A 110 13.70 -12.55 7.76
C HIS A 110 15.11 -12.22 7.22
N GLY A 111 16.11 -12.16 8.09
CA GLY A 111 17.44 -11.63 7.77
C GLY A 111 18.25 -12.35 6.67
N GLN A 112 17.83 -13.54 6.23
CA GLN A 112 18.45 -14.29 5.12
C GLN A 112 17.64 -14.20 3.81
N ASP A 113 16.54 -13.45 3.81
CA ASP A 113 15.69 -13.30 2.64
C ASP A 113 16.39 -12.45 1.56
N ARG A 114 16.67 -13.07 0.41
CA ARG A 114 17.42 -12.41 -0.68
C ARG A 114 16.68 -11.21 -1.29
N GLY A 115 15.34 -11.21 -1.27
CA GLY A 115 14.54 -10.11 -1.79
C GLY A 115 14.67 -8.87 -0.89
N LEU A 116 14.49 -9.06 0.41
CA LEU A 116 14.69 -8.01 1.41
C LEU A 116 16.13 -7.50 1.44
N LEU A 117 17.12 -8.39 1.34
CA LEU A 117 18.52 -8.00 1.23
C LEU A 117 18.82 -7.23 -0.07
N SER A 118 18.07 -7.47 -1.14
CA SER A 118 18.18 -6.65 -2.35
C SER A 118 17.66 -5.23 -2.12
N ILE A 119 16.50 -5.08 -1.49
CA ILE A 119 15.96 -3.76 -1.13
C ILE A 119 16.93 -3.03 -0.20
N ARG A 120 17.51 -3.73 0.79
CA ARG A 120 18.51 -3.16 1.70
C ARG A 120 19.71 -2.60 0.96
N ARG A 121 20.18 -3.28 -0.10
CA ARG A 121 21.29 -2.82 -0.94
C ARG A 121 20.90 -1.59 -1.76
N ASP A 122 19.70 -1.55 -2.31
CA ASP A 122 19.20 -0.38 -3.05
C ASP A 122 19.12 0.84 -2.12
N ILE A 123 18.61 0.67 -0.88
CA ILE A 123 18.65 1.70 0.17
C ILE A 123 20.09 2.18 0.43
N ALA A 124 21.05 1.25 0.54
CA ALA A 124 22.45 1.59 0.82
C ALA A 124 23.14 2.37 -0.30
N GLN A 125 22.64 2.26 -1.53
CA GLN A 125 23.21 2.94 -2.70
C GLN A 125 22.78 4.41 -2.79
N ASP A 126 21.67 4.78 -2.16
CA ASP A 126 21.21 6.16 -2.04
C ASP A 126 21.66 6.74 -0.69
N PRO A 127 22.59 7.72 -0.66
CA PRO A 127 23.07 8.30 0.60
C PRO A 127 21.98 8.95 1.45
N ILE A 128 20.94 9.52 0.83
CA ILE A 128 19.83 10.15 1.54
C ILE A 128 18.95 9.07 2.16
N MET A 129 18.60 8.04 1.40
CA MET A 129 17.79 6.92 1.90
C MET A 129 18.53 6.12 2.98
N GLU A 130 19.84 5.89 2.82
CA GLU A 130 20.67 5.22 3.83
C GLU A 130 20.73 6.03 5.13
N ALA A 131 20.86 7.37 5.04
CA ALA A 131 20.81 8.24 6.20
C ALA A 131 19.42 8.24 6.87
N ALA A 132 18.35 8.26 6.08
CA ALA A 132 16.99 8.12 6.56
C ALA A 132 16.79 6.78 7.30
N TYR A 133 17.27 5.67 6.74
CA TYR A 133 17.16 4.34 7.35
C TYR A 133 17.99 4.21 8.64
N ARG A 134 19.27 4.62 8.64
CA ARG A 134 20.16 4.45 9.80
C ARG A 134 19.91 5.44 10.92
N HIS A 135 19.57 6.68 10.59
CA HIS A 135 19.54 7.79 11.54
C HIS A 135 18.15 8.43 11.65
N GLY A 136 17.46 8.64 10.53
CA GLY A 136 16.13 9.24 10.50
C GLY A 136 15.07 8.37 11.16
N LEU A 137 15.01 7.09 10.79
CA LEU A 137 14.01 6.14 11.25
C LEU A 137 14.03 5.94 12.78
N PRO A 138 15.19 5.68 13.42
CA PRO A 138 15.23 5.59 14.89
C PRO A 138 14.78 6.87 15.59
N HIS A 139 15.09 8.05 15.03
CA HIS A 139 14.63 9.32 15.59
C HIS A 139 13.12 9.49 15.44
N TRP A 140 12.59 9.18 14.25
CA TRP A 140 11.16 9.23 13.96
C TRP A 140 10.36 8.32 14.89
N ILE A 141 10.74 7.04 15.02
CA ILE A 141 10.05 6.09 15.91
C ILE A 141 9.99 6.61 17.35
N ARG A 142 11.08 7.22 17.86
CA ARG A 142 11.09 7.83 19.20
C ARG A 142 10.15 9.02 19.33
N ALA A 143 9.98 9.80 18.26
CA ALA A 143 9.13 10.99 18.25
C ALA A 143 7.64 10.65 18.12
N VAL A 144 7.28 9.72 17.24
CA VAL A 144 5.87 9.38 16.95
C VAL A 144 5.33 8.18 17.74
N GLY A 145 6.21 7.41 18.38
CA GLY A 145 5.89 6.21 19.15
C GLY A 145 5.69 4.97 18.27
N ALA A 146 5.83 3.78 18.89
CA ALA A 146 5.76 2.50 18.18
C ALA A 146 4.43 2.27 17.46
N ASN A 147 3.32 2.81 17.99
CA ASN A 147 1.99 2.67 17.37
C ASN A 147 1.87 3.41 16.03
N ALA A 148 2.69 4.44 15.78
CA ALA A 148 2.69 5.15 14.50
C ALA A 148 3.34 4.35 13.36
N VAL A 149 4.03 3.26 13.71
CA VAL A 149 4.47 2.26 12.74
C VAL A 149 3.27 1.52 12.18
N GLU A 150 2.16 1.38 12.90
CA GLU A 150 1.08 0.53 12.41
C GLU A 150 0.42 1.04 11.13
N HIS A 151 0.32 0.11 10.17
CA HIS A 151 -0.33 0.36 8.90
C HIS A 151 -1.85 0.38 9.03
N ASP A 152 -2.42 -0.61 9.73
CA ASP A 152 -3.86 -0.71 9.84
C ASP A 152 -4.46 0.41 10.70
N GLY A 153 -5.52 1.03 10.19
CA GLY A 153 -6.23 2.14 10.82
C GLY A 153 -5.57 3.51 10.64
N ALA A 154 -4.34 3.58 10.14
CA ALA A 154 -3.64 4.84 9.90
C ALA A 154 -4.38 5.72 8.88
N VAL A 155 -4.42 7.02 9.13
CA VAL A 155 -4.89 8.02 8.15
C VAL A 155 -3.65 8.66 7.53
N ARG A 156 -3.57 8.64 6.21
CA ARG A 156 -2.41 9.14 5.46
C ARG A 156 -2.85 10.06 4.33
N PRO A 157 -2.12 11.15 4.05
CA PRO A 157 -2.41 12.00 2.90
C PRO A 157 -2.24 11.22 1.60
N LEU A 158 -3.21 11.31 0.70
CA LEU A 158 -3.25 10.64 -0.59
C LEU A 158 -3.93 11.56 -1.59
N LEU A 159 -3.23 11.83 -2.69
CA LEU A 159 -3.63 12.71 -3.77
C LEU A 159 -4.24 11.86 -4.89
N HIS A 160 -5.55 11.69 -4.86
CA HIS A 160 -6.23 10.93 -5.89
C HIS A 160 -6.36 11.78 -7.18
N PRO A 161 -6.10 11.23 -8.39
CA PRO A 161 -6.17 11.99 -9.64
C PRO A 161 -7.57 12.52 -9.96
N ASP A 162 -8.61 11.79 -9.58
CA ASP A 162 -10.01 12.25 -9.60
C ASP A 162 -10.29 13.24 -8.44
N PRO A 163 -10.63 14.52 -8.72
CA PRO A 163 -10.80 15.57 -7.72
C PRO A 163 -12.06 15.41 -6.85
N ARG A 164 -12.92 14.42 -7.10
CA ARG A 164 -14.07 14.14 -6.21
C ARG A 164 -13.63 13.62 -4.83
N TRP A 165 -12.45 13.02 -4.75
CA TRP A 165 -11.91 12.50 -3.50
C TRP A 165 -11.18 13.58 -2.72
N GLY A 166 -11.19 13.44 -1.40
CA GLY A 166 -10.40 14.27 -0.51
C GLY A 166 -8.90 13.95 -0.59
N THR A 167 -8.13 14.59 0.27
CA THR A 167 -6.66 14.52 0.28
C THR A 167 -6.09 13.46 1.22
N ASP A 168 -6.95 12.65 1.85
CA ASP A 168 -6.53 11.65 2.83
C ASP A 168 -7.22 10.30 2.55
N CYS A 169 -6.52 9.22 2.90
CA CYS A 169 -7.06 7.87 2.92
C CYS A 169 -6.91 7.27 4.33
N ARG A 170 -7.77 6.30 4.65
CA ARG A 170 -7.52 5.38 5.75
C ARG A 170 -6.97 4.08 5.18
N VAL A 171 -5.83 3.65 5.70
CA VAL A 171 -5.28 2.33 5.41
C VAL A 171 -6.04 1.31 6.26
N VAL A 172 -6.57 0.28 5.59
CA VAL A 172 -7.24 -0.86 6.23
C VAL A 172 -6.50 -2.14 5.84
N GLY A 173 -5.92 -2.80 6.84
CA GLY A 173 -5.20 -4.06 6.73
C GLY A 173 -6.09 -5.23 7.11
N GLU A 174 -6.96 -5.68 6.21
CA GLU A 174 -7.83 -6.85 6.44
C GLU A 174 -7.34 -8.04 5.62
N THR A 175 -6.57 -8.93 6.26
CA THR A 175 -6.05 -10.12 5.59
C THR A 175 -6.73 -11.37 6.15
N PRO A 176 -7.54 -12.11 5.36
CA PRO A 176 -8.10 -13.39 5.78
C PRO A 176 -7.00 -14.39 6.15
N ARG A 177 -7.29 -15.28 7.10
CA ARG A 177 -6.34 -16.28 7.59
C ARG A 177 -5.68 -17.09 6.46
N THR A 178 -6.44 -17.49 5.45
CA THR A 178 -5.91 -18.24 4.31
C THR A 178 -4.82 -17.47 3.55
N LEU A 179 -4.96 -16.14 3.38
CA LEU A 179 -3.91 -15.30 2.79
C LEU A 179 -2.72 -15.12 3.74
N GLN A 180 -2.97 -14.96 5.05
CA GLN A 180 -1.90 -14.87 6.04
C GLN A 180 -1.06 -16.14 6.08
N ASP A 181 -1.69 -17.32 6.02
CA ASP A 181 -1.03 -18.63 6.01
C ASP A 181 -0.17 -18.81 4.74
N MET A 182 -0.52 -18.12 3.64
CA MET A 182 0.29 -18.04 2.41
C MET A 182 1.41 -16.99 2.47
N GLY A 183 1.50 -16.21 3.56
CA GLY A 183 2.48 -15.13 3.72
C GLY A 183 2.09 -13.83 3.01
N TYR A 184 0.82 -13.68 2.63
CA TYR A 184 0.30 -12.48 1.98
C TYR A 184 -0.34 -11.53 2.98
N THR A 185 -0.31 -10.25 2.64
CA THR A 185 -0.97 -9.16 3.34
C THR A 185 -1.85 -8.40 2.36
N ARG A 186 -3.08 -8.06 2.76
CA ARG A 186 -3.96 -7.16 2.03
C ARG A 186 -3.93 -5.77 2.64
N MET A 187 -3.93 -4.77 1.77
CA MET A 187 -4.10 -3.37 2.11
C MET A 187 -5.20 -2.77 1.24
N THR A 188 -6.12 -2.03 1.85
CA THR A 188 -7.14 -1.22 1.16
C THR A 188 -7.01 0.23 1.59
N LEU A 189 -7.01 1.16 0.62
CA LEU A 189 -6.94 2.60 0.84
C LEU A 189 -8.35 3.19 0.76
N VAL A 190 -9.01 3.34 1.91
CA VAL A 190 -10.37 3.87 2.00
C VAL A 190 -10.33 5.39 1.87
N LEU A 191 -10.72 5.87 0.69
CA LEU A 191 -10.81 7.29 0.37
C LEU A 191 -12.10 7.89 0.93
N ARG A 192 -12.02 9.15 1.37
CA ARG A 192 -13.21 9.94 1.74
C ARG A 192 -13.49 10.95 0.65
N GLU A 193 -14.75 11.12 0.28
CA GLU A 193 -15.13 12.19 -0.65
C GLU A 193 -14.71 13.56 -0.10
N ALA A 194 -14.25 14.44 -0.99
CA ALA A 194 -13.99 15.82 -0.62
C ALA A 194 -15.31 16.41 -0.10
N ARG A 195 -15.29 16.97 1.11
CA ARG A 195 -16.46 17.71 1.60
C ARG A 195 -16.70 18.83 0.59
N ARG A 196 -17.80 18.75 -0.15
CA ARG A 196 -18.27 19.89 -0.95
C ARG A 196 -18.31 21.10 -0.01
N PRO A 197 -17.75 22.26 -0.38
CA PRO A 197 -18.08 23.49 0.33
C PRO A 197 -19.61 23.55 0.34
N ALA A 198 -20.18 23.67 1.53
CA ALA A 198 -21.63 23.66 1.68
C ALA A 198 -22.20 24.77 0.79
N ASP A 199 -22.82 24.39 -0.31
CA ASP A 199 -23.76 25.28 -1.00
C ASP A 199 -24.71 25.78 0.09
N GLY A 200 -24.83 27.11 0.19
CA GLY A 200 -25.61 27.80 1.21
C GLY A 200 -27.03 27.24 1.38
N PRO A 201 -27.75 27.63 2.45
CA PRO A 201 -28.88 26.89 2.99
C PRO A 201 -29.94 26.54 1.93
N ARG A 202 -29.87 25.32 1.38
CA ARG A 202 -30.89 24.78 0.48
C ARG A 202 -32.02 24.21 1.32
N ARG A 203 -33.22 24.76 1.09
CA ARG A 203 -34.54 24.32 1.61
C ARG A 203 -34.69 22.79 1.66
N PRO A 204 -35.44 22.25 2.64
CA PRO A 204 -35.61 20.81 2.79
C PRO A 204 -36.41 20.25 1.62
N ARG A 205 -35.81 19.37 0.81
CA ARG A 205 -36.54 18.48 -0.08
C ARG A 205 -36.55 17.06 0.51
N ARG A 206 -37.78 16.53 0.46
CA ARG A 206 -38.30 15.31 1.04
C ARG A 206 -37.51 14.05 0.65
N ALA A 207 -37.47 13.12 1.60
CA ALA A 207 -36.78 11.84 1.54
C ALA A 207 -37.10 10.98 0.31
N GLY A 208 -36.06 10.34 -0.24
CA GLY A 208 -36.13 9.15 -1.07
C GLY A 208 -35.06 8.17 -0.59
N ARG A 209 -35.48 7.07 0.03
CA ARG A 209 -34.65 5.95 0.48
C ARG A 209 -34.18 5.13 -0.72
N THR A 210 -32.91 4.71 -0.72
CA THR A 210 -32.52 3.29 -0.75
C THR A 210 -31.15 3.13 -0.08
N SER A 211 -31.03 2.03 0.63
CA SER A 211 -30.04 1.70 1.66
C SER A 211 -28.96 0.76 1.14
N ASN A 212 -27.77 0.86 1.71
CA ASN A 212 -27.06 -0.27 2.29
C ASN A 212 -26.12 0.28 3.36
N HIS A 213 -26.65 0.49 4.57
CA HIS A 213 -25.86 0.92 5.71
C HIS A 213 -25.75 -0.25 6.67
N LEU A 214 -24.55 -0.81 6.76
CA LEU A 214 -24.13 -1.49 7.98
C LEU A 214 -24.34 -0.50 9.13
N SER A 215 -25.24 -0.87 10.04
CA SER A 215 -25.55 -0.11 11.23
C SER A 215 -24.49 -0.45 12.28
N VAL A 216 -23.70 0.54 12.70
CA VAL A 216 -22.87 0.39 13.90
C VAL A 216 -23.81 0.24 15.08
N VAL A 217 -23.78 -0.91 15.76
CA VAL A 217 -24.56 -1.13 16.98
C VAL A 217 -23.97 -0.23 18.07
N PRO A 218 -24.73 0.71 18.65
CA PRO A 218 -24.25 1.51 19.76
C PRO A 218 -23.97 0.61 20.97
N SER A 219 -22.86 0.84 21.66
CA SER A 219 -22.53 0.14 22.90
C SER A 219 -23.62 0.38 23.95
N PRO A 220 -24.09 -0.65 24.67
CA PRO A 220 -25.01 -0.45 25.78
C PRO A 220 -24.29 0.32 26.89
N GLU A 221 -24.78 1.52 27.21
CA GLU A 221 -24.37 2.27 28.39
C GLU A 221 -24.64 1.42 29.64
N ARG A 222 -23.66 1.34 30.55
CA ARG A 222 -23.82 0.79 31.91
C ARG A 222 -24.07 1.92 32.89
#